data_AF-A0AAE5WTY4-F1
#
_entry.id   AF-A0AAE5WTY4-F1
#
_cell.length_a   1.000
_cell.length_b   1.000
_cell.length_c   1.000
_cell.angle_alpha   90.00
_cell.angle_beta   90.00
_cell.angle_gamma   90.00
#
_symmetry.space_group_name_H-M   'P 1'
#
loop_
_entity.id
_entity.type
_entity.pdbx_description
1 polymer ?
#
loop_
_entity_poly.entity_id
_entity_poly.type
_entity_poly.pdbx_seq_one_letter_code
_entity_poly.pdbx_strand_id
1 'polypeptide(L)' 'MSTNDENVKPEQRRPKDVSAVPDKPEPADAESLAPPTVQPAGAGDKSERPVVNPVTGVAF' A
#
# COMPACT_ATOMS: atom_id res chain seq x y z
N MET A 1 -7.61 9.38 -20.16
CA MET A 1 -8.95 10.00 -20.09
C MET A 1 -8.75 11.51 -20.07
N SER A 2 -9.18 12.25 -21.10
CA SER A 2 -9.09 13.73 -21.12
C SER A 2 -10.42 14.31 -20.68
N THR A 3 -10.46 14.95 -19.52
CA THR A 3 -11.65 15.69 -19.06
C THR A 3 -11.64 17.05 -19.75
N ASN A 4 -12.60 17.28 -20.67
CA ASN A 4 -12.77 18.59 -21.29
C ASN A 4 -13.31 19.58 -20.25
N ASP A 5 -12.41 20.43 -19.72
CA ASP A 5 -12.66 21.47 -18.72
C ASP A 5 -13.26 22.74 -19.35
N GLU A 6 -14.18 22.58 -20.30
CA GLU A 6 -14.72 23.71 -21.08
C GLU A 6 -15.60 24.65 -20.23
N ASN A 7 -16.07 24.19 -19.06
CA ASN A 7 -16.96 24.94 -18.17
C ASN A 7 -16.30 25.38 -16.85
N VAL A 8 -14.97 25.48 -16.83
CA VAL A 8 -14.19 25.85 -15.66
C VAL A 8 -13.95 27.36 -15.60
N LYS A 9 -14.19 27.97 -14.42
CA LYS A 9 -13.94 29.40 -14.21
C LYS A 9 -12.48 29.77 -14.53
N PRO A 10 -12.16 31.00 -14.97
CA PRO A 10 -10.79 31.38 -15.31
C PRO A 10 -9.77 31.10 -14.20
N GLU A 11 -10.17 31.24 -12.93
CA GLU A 11 -9.30 30.98 -11.76
C GLU A 11 -9.06 29.50 -11.49
N GLN A 12 -9.90 28.63 -12.05
CA GLN A 12 -9.79 27.18 -11.92
C GLN A 12 -9.12 26.54 -13.15
N ARG A 13 -8.86 27.31 -14.22
CA ARG A 13 -8.08 26.83 -15.36
C ARG A 13 -6.64 26.58 -14.92
N ARG A 14 -6.01 25.57 -15.52
CA ARG A 14 -4.59 25.30 -15.28
C ARG A 14 -3.76 26.55 -15.64
N PRO A 15 -2.88 27.02 -14.75
CA PRO A 15 -1.97 28.11 -15.04
C PRO A 15 -1.09 27.79 -16.26
N LYS A 16 -0.80 28.79 -17.09
CA LYS A 16 0.01 28.62 -18.31
C LYS A 16 1.44 28.13 -18.02
N ASP A 17 1.95 28.46 -16.84
CA ASP A 17 3.33 28.16 -16.45
C ASP A 17 3.49 26.76 -15.85
N VAL A 18 2.40 26.01 -15.67
CA VAL A 18 2.41 24.65 -15.10
C VAL A 18 2.17 23.64 -16.23
N SER A 19 3.23 22.95 -16.64
CA SER A 19 3.11 21.80 -17.54
C SER A 19 2.43 20.64 -16.82
N ALA A 20 1.62 19.88 -17.56
CA ALA A 20 1.07 18.64 -17.03
C ALA A 20 2.22 17.66 -16.74
N VAL A 21 2.25 17.11 -15.53
CA VAL A 21 3.15 15.99 -15.23
C VAL A 21 2.74 14.82 -16.14
N PRO A 22 3.68 14.17 -16.84
CA PRO A 22 3.39 12.97 -17.62
C PRO A 22 2.65 11.95 -16.74
N ASP A 23 1.62 11.28 -17.29
CA ASP A 23 0.92 10.21 -16.59
C ASP A 23 1.95 9.17 -16.14
N LYS A 24 2.23 9.17 -14.82
CA LYS A 24 3.14 8.31 -14.05
C LYS A 24 4.42 7.88 -14.79
N PRO A 25 5.63 8.30 -14.36
CA PRO A 25 6.81 7.52 -14.72
C PRO A 25 6.58 6.06 -14.28
N GLU A 26 6.97 5.13 -15.14
CA GLU A 26 6.94 3.70 -14.84
C GLU A 26 7.54 3.49 -13.44
N PRO A 27 6.87 2.78 -12.52
CA PRO A 27 7.39 2.61 -11.17
C PRO A 27 8.75 1.92 -11.26
N ALA A 28 9.82 2.68 -11.03
CA ALA A 28 11.19 2.18 -11.01
C ALA A 28 11.40 1.09 -9.94
N ASP A 29 10.44 0.94 -9.03
CA ASP A 29 10.44 -0.02 -7.93
C ASP A 29 9.87 -1.40 -8.30
N ALA A 30 9.51 -1.65 -9.57
CA ALA A 30 8.99 -2.95 -9.99
C ALA A 30 10.00 -4.10 -9.76
N GLU A 31 11.30 -3.79 -9.69
CA GLU A 31 12.37 -4.76 -9.44
C GLU A 31 12.78 -4.86 -7.96
N SER A 32 12.31 -3.95 -7.08
CA SER A 32 12.69 -3.90 -5.67
C SER A 32 11.63 -4.54 -4.76
N LEU A 33 11.20 -5.74 -5.12
CA LEU A 33 10.45 -6.59 -4.19
C LEU A 33 11.38 -7.71 -3.76
N ALA A 34 12.07 -7.51 -2.63
CA ALA A 34 12.69 -8.63 -1.94
C ALA A 34 11.62 -9.73 -1.78
N PRO A 35 11.93 -11.00 -2.11
CA PRO A 35 10.95 -12.05 -1.99
C PRO A 35 10.40 -12.09 -0.57
N PRO A 36 9.08 -12.22 -0.40
CA PRO A 36 8.48 -12.24 0.92
C PRO A 36 9.14 -13.35 1.73
N THR A 37 9.56 -13.02 2.94
CA THR A 37 10.11 -14.01 3.87
C THR A 37 8.96 -14.90 4.30
N VAL A 38 8.90 -16.14 3.80
CA VAL A 38 7.89 -17.11 4.19
C VAL A 38 8.41 -17.89 5.40
N GLN A 39 7.61 -17.93 6.47
CA GLN A 39 7.89 -18.78 7.61
C GLN A 39 7.81 -20.25 7.17
N PRO A 40 8.84 -21.09 7.41
CA PRO A 40 8.84 -22.47 6.97
C PRO A 40 7.68 -23.24 7.61
N ALA A 41 7.11 -24.19 6.86
CA ALA A 41 6.00 -25.00 7.33
C ALA A 41 6.39 -25.72 8.64
N GLY A 42 5.60 -25.49 9.70
CA GLY A 42 5.83 -26.07 11.03
C GLY A 42 6.73 -25.27 11.96
N ALA A 43 7.33 -24.15 11.52
CA ALA A 43 7.86 -23.18 12.46
C ALA A 43 6.67 -22.44 13.09
N GLY A 44 6.47 -22.58 14.41
CA GLY A 44 5.51 -21.76 15.15
C GLY A 44 5.99 -20.30 15.27
N ASP A 45 5.06 -19.35 15.25
CA ASP A 45 5.41 -17.95 15.52
C ASP A 45 5.83 -17.83 16.98
N LYS A 46 7.04 -17.34 17.22
CA LYS A 46 7.57 -17.10 18.58
C LYS A 46 6.76 -16.05 19.34
N SER A 47 5.96 -15.26 18.63
CA SER A 47 5.05 -14.25 19.18
C SER A 47 3.68 -14.82 19.53
N GLU A 48 3.38 -16.06 19.11
CA GLU A 48 2.10 -16.68 19.37
C GLU A 48 1.95 -16.94 20.88
N ARG A 49 0.86 -16.41 21.44
CA ARG A 49 0.57 -16.61 22.86
C ARG A 49 -0.05 -18.00 23.04
N PRO A 50 0.30 -18.72 24.12
CA PRO A 50 -0.33 -19.99 24.41
C PRO A 50 -1.84 -19.80 24.57
N VAL A 51 -2.63 -20.77 24.10
CA VAL A 51 -4.06 -20.80 24.37
C VAL A 51 -4.22 -21.15 25.85
N VAL A 52 -4.91 -20.30 26.62
CA VAL A 52 -5.05 -20.45 28.07
C VAL A 52 -6.50 -20.73 28.42
N ASN A 53 -6.72 -21.63 29.38
CA ASN A 53 -8.04 -21.87 29.95
C ASN A 53 -8.50 -20.62 30.72
N PRO A 54 -9.65 -20.01 30.37
CA PRO A 54 -10.09 -18.76 30.99
C PRO A 54 -10.46 -18.89 32.47
N VAL A 55 -10.70 -20.12 32.95
CA VAL A 55 -11.08 -20.41 34.34
C VAL A 55 -9.87 -20.72 35.20
N THR A 56 -8.93 -21.52 34.69
CA THR A 56 -7.77 -21.99 35.49
C THR A 56 -6.49 -21.21 35.22
N GLY A 57 -6.39 -20.47 34.12
CA GLY A 57 -5.17 -19.74 33.73
C GLY A 57 -4.03 -20.64 33.24
N VAL A 58 -4.27 -21.94 33.09
CA VAL A 58 -3.28 -22.92 32.61
C VAL A 58 -3.36 -23.03 31.09
N ALA A 59 -2.22 -23.18 30.42
CA ALA A 59 -2.17 -23.43 28.98
C ALA A 59 -2.86 -24.77 28.63
N PHE A 60 -3.54 -24.81 27.49
CA PHE A 60 -4.08 -26.05 26.91
C PHE A 60 -2.99 -26.93 26.32
#